data_AF-A0A0S3UAT0-F1
#
_entry.id   AF-A0A0S3UAT0-F1
#
_cell.length_a   1.000
_cell.length_b   1.000
_cell.length_c   1.000
_cell.angle_alpha   90.00
_cell.angle_beta   90.00
_cell.angle_gamma   90.00
#
_symmetry.space_group_name_H-M   'P 1'
#
loop_
_entity.id
_entity.type
_entity.pdbx_description
1 polymer ?
#
loop_
_entity_poly.entity_id
_entity_poly.type
_entity_poly.pdbx_seq_one_letter_code
_entity_poly.pdbx_strand_id
1 'polypeptide(L)'
;MKRTESEMEDDLRPEYDLKSLRVRRLGSERKNFGAITVRLEPDVAEVFPSADAVNEALRFLIRVTQQNYSPNSEIQPTIGTEK
;
A
#
# COMPACT_ATOMS: atom_id res chain seq x y z
N MET A 1 -24.86 37.22 -11.32
CA MET A 1 -25.16 35.77 -11.29
C MET A 1 -25.53 35.42 -9.86
N LYS A 2 -26.79 35.03 -9.60
CA LYS A 2 -27.24 34.63 -8.25
C LYS A 2 -26.77 33.20 -7.99
N ARG A 3 -26.15 32.96 -6.83
CA ARG A 3 -25.88 31.59 -6.35
C ARG A 3 -27.22 31.02 -5.91
N THR A 4 -27.70 30.02 -6.64
CA THR A 4 -28.83 29.21 -6.20
C THR A 4 -28.28 28.28 -5.13
N GLU A 5 -28.45 28.67 -3.87
CA GLU A 5 -28.27 27.78 -2.75
C GLU A 5 -29.41 26.77 -2.86
N SER A 6 -29.14 25.62 -3.50
CA SER A 6 -30.11 24.55 -3.59
C SER A 6 -30.25 23.98 -2.19
N GLU A 7 -31.28 24.44 -1.47
CA GLU A 7 -31.86 23.75 -0.32
C GLU A 7 -32.41 22.40 -0.82
N MET A 8 -31.52 21.47 -1.17
CA MET A 8 -31.89 20.07 -1.30
C MET A 8 -32.06 19.58 0.14
N GLU A 9 -33.30 19.52 0.60
CA GLU A 9 -33.62 18.86 1.85
C GLU A 9 -33.02 17.45 1.83
N ASP A 10 -32.39 17.09 2.95
CA ASP A 10 -31.74 15.79 3.11
C ASP A 10 -32.84 14.73 3.29
N ASP A 11 -33.32 14.18 2.17
CA ASP A 11 -34.37 13.15 2.13
C ASP A 11 -33.97 11.83 2.81
N LEU A 12 -32.75 11.75 3.35
CA LEU A 12 -32.26 10.58 4.05
C LEU A 12 -32.87 10.48 5.45
N ARG A 13 -33.17 9.23 5.85
CA ARG A 13 -33.57 8.94 7.22
C ARG A 13 -32.41 9.25 8.19
N PRO A 14 -32.69 9.61 9.45
CA PRO A 14 -31.65 10.01 10.42
C PRO A 14 -30.59 8.93 10.66
N GLU A 15 -30.87 7.66 10.39
CA GLU A 15 -29.91 6.56 10.50
C GLU A 15 -28.83 6.57 9.39
N TYR A 16 -29.06 7.29 8.29
CA TYR A 16 -28.16 7.35 7.13
C TYR A 16 -27.44 8.72 7.05
N ASP A 17 -26.59 9.04 8.03
CA ASP A 17 -25.74 10.24 7.98
C ASP A 17 -24.49 10.03 7.11
N LEU A 18 -24.59 10.40 5.83
CA LEU A 18 -23.47 10.34 4.88
C LEU A 18 -22.40 11.41 5.13
N LYS A 19 -22.66 12.45 5.95
CA LYS A 19 -21.69 13.52 6.24
C LYS A 19 -20.56 13.02 7.14
N SER A 20 -20.83 11.99 7.94
CA SER A 20 -19.84 11.34 8.81
C SER A 20 -18.87 10.41 8.06
N LEU A 21 -19.21 10.02 6.82
CA LEU A 21 -18.44 9.03 6.07
C LEU A 21 -17.23 9.67 5.36
N ARG A 22 -16.11 8.95 5.37
CA ARG A 22 -14.92 9.34 4.58
C ARG A 22 -15.16 9.05 3.10
N VAL A 23 -15.10 10.08 2.27
CA VAL A 23 -15.19 9.95 0.81
C VAL A 23 -14.01 9.15 0.27
N ARG A 24 -14.28 8.02 -0.39
CA ARG A 24 -13.29 7.20 -1.09
C ARG A 24 -13.46 7.35 -2.60
N ARG A 25 -12.41 7.75 -3.30
CA ARG A 25 -12.41 7.86 -4.77
C ARG A 25 -12.57 6.47 -5.40
N LEU A 26 -13.62 6.30 -6.21
CA LEU A 26 -13.89 5.10 -7.01
C LEU A 26 -13.49 5.40 -8.47
N GLY A 27 -12.69 4.55 -9.11
CA GLY A 27 -12.26 4.74 -10.51
C GLY A 27 -10.93 4.07 -10.85
N SER A 28 -10.49 4.16 -12.10
CA SER A 28 -9.32 3.50 -12.70
C SER A 28 -7.97 4.21 -12.48
N GLU A 29 -7.89 5.24 -11.63
CA GLU A 29 -6.65 5.91 -11.22
C GLU A 29 -6.48 5.93 -9.71
N ARG A 30 -6.75 4.80 -9.05
CA ARG A 30 -6.45 4.71 -7.61
C ARG A 30 -4.94 4.60 -7.49
N LYS A 31 -4.32 5.47 -6.67
CA LYS A 31 -3.05 5.09 -6.04
C LYS A 31 -3.38 3.88 -5.18
N ASN A 32 -2.77 2.73 -5.48
CA ASN A 32 -2.76 1.60 -4.56
C ASN A 32 -2.08 2.08 -3.29
N PHE A 33 -2.85 2.52 -2.31
CA PHE A 33 -2.35 2.84 -0.97
C PHE A 33 -1.93 1.58 -0.21
N GLY A 34 -2.12 0.39 -0.80
CA GLY A 34 -1.56 -0.85 -0.30
C GLY A 34 -0.06 -0.82 -0.47
N ALA A 35 0.64 -0.27 0.52
CA ALA A 35 2.00 -0.69 0.77
C ALA A 35 2.00 -2.22 0.88
N ILE A 36 2.92 -2.88 0.19
CA ILE A 36 3.09 -4.33 0.29
C ILE A 36 3.42 -4.62 1.75
N THR A 37 2.51 -5.30 2.45
CA THR A 37 2.69 -5.65 3.85
C THR A 37 3.39 -6.99 3.91
N VAL A 38 4.62 -7.00 4.43
CA VAL A 38 5.40 -8.22 4.66
C VAL A 38 5.40 -8.48 6.15
N ARG A 39 4.98 -9.69 6.55
CA ARG A 39 5.06 -10.14 7.94
C ARG A 39 6.48 -10.64 8.21
N LEU A 40 7.10 -10.12 9.26
CA LEU A 40 8.36 -10.63 9.79
C LEU A 40 8.09 -11.70 10.83
N GLU A 41 9.04 -12.62 10.99
CA GLU A 41 9.05 -13.55 12.12
C GLU A 41 9.38 -12.80 13.43
N PRO A 42 8.96 -13.33 14.60
CA PRO A 42 9.07 -12.63 15.88
C PRO A 42 10.51 -12.28 16.27
N ASP A 43 11.43 -13.20 16.02
CA ASP A 43 12.86 -13.04 16.25
C ASP A 43 13.45 -11.88 15.44
N VAL A 44 13.06 -11.76 14.17
CA VAL A 44 13.51 -10.66 13.29
C VAL A 44 12.88 -9.34 13.72
N ALA A 45 11.60 -9.35 14.11
CA ALA A 45 10.90 -8.15 14.59
C ALA A 45 11.47 -7.62 15.92
N GLU A 46 11.98 -8.50 16.80
CA GLU A 46 12.67 -8.10 18.03
C GLU A 46 14.01 -7.40 17.75
N VAL A 47 14.74 -7.85 16.72
CA VAL A 47 16.04 -7.27 16.33
C VAL A 47 15.86 -5.96 15.56
N PHE A 48 14.82 -5.83 14.74
CA PHE A 48 14.59 -4.66 13.90
C PHE A 48 13.33 -3.89 14.32
N PRO A 49 13.48 -2.77 15.06
CA PRO A 49 12.34 -2.03 15.63
C PRO A 49 11.54 -1.22 14.61
N SER A 50 12.01 -1.06 13.36
CA SER A 50 11.32 -0.30 12.32
C SER A 50 11.49 -0.89 10.94
N ALA A 51 10.53 -0.62 10.05
CA ALA A 51 10.61 -0.99 8.65
C ALA A 51 11.81 -0.35 7.94
N ASP A 52 12.20 0.88 8.34
CA ASP A 52 13.37 1.56 7.77
C ASP A 52 14.67 0.81 8.11
N ALA A 53 14.80 0.30 9.35
CA ALA A 53 15.96 -0.48 9.76
C ALA A 53 16.10 -1.78 8.96
N VAL A 54 14.99 -2.49 8.72
CA VAL A 54 14.96 -3.70 7.88
C VAL A 54 15.35 -3.36 6.44
N ASN A 55 14.79 -2.28 5.89
CA ASN A 55 15.04 -1.87 4.51
C ASN A 55 16.51 -1.50 4.29
N GLU A 56 17.14 -0.78 5.22
CA GLU A 56 18.56 -0.42 5.13
C GLU A 56 19.46 -1.65 5.22
N ALA A 57 19.16 -2.60 6.13
CA ALA A 57 19.90 -3.85 6.23
C ALA A 57 19.82 -4.69 4.93
N LEU A 58 18.62 -4.84 4.37
CA LEU A 58 18.42 -5.56 3.11
C LEU A 58 19.08 -4.85 1.92
N ARG A 59 19.04 -3.52 1.86
CA ARG A 59 19.76 -2.74 0.84
C ARG A 59 21.27 -2.93 0.95
N PHE A 60 21.80 -2.93 2.17
CA PHE A 60 23.21 -3.21 2.40
C PHE A 60 23.58 -4.60 1.89
N LEU A 61 22.78 -5.63 2.23
CA LEU A 61 22.99 -6.99 1.74
C LEU A 61 22.97 -7.06 0.21
N ILE A 62 21.99 -6.40 -0.44
CA ILE A 62 21.91 -6.32 -1.90
C ILE A 62 23.18 -5.70 -2.50
N ARG A 63 23.72 -4.63 -1.91
CA ARG A 63 24.96 -3.99 -2.40
C ARG A 63 26.16 -4.93 -2.27
N VAL A 64 26.28 -5.60 -1.13
CA VAL A 64 27.35 -6.56 -0.88
C VAL A 64 27.23 -7.74 -1.85
N THR A 65 26.04 -8.29 -2.04
CA THR A 65 25.86 -9.42 -2.96
C THR A 65 26.09 -8.99 -4.41
N GLN A 66 25.61 -7.83 -4.85
CA GLN A 66 25.87 -7.33 -6.22
C GLN A 66 27.36 -7.13 -6.52
N GLN A 67 28.17 -6.75 -5.54
CA GLN A 67 29.62 -6.66 -5.71
C GLN A 67 30.29 -8.04 -5.84
N ASN A 68 29.65 -9.09 -5.31
CA ASN A 68 30.14 -10.46 -5.34
C ASN A 68 29.48 -11.32 -6.44
N TYR A 69 28.37 -10.86 -7.02
CA TYR A 69 27.64 -11.52 -8.09
C TYR A 69 28.00 -10.90 -9.45
N SER A 70 28.73 -11.63 -10.28
CA SER A 70 28.68 -11.42 -11.73
C SER A 70 27.22 -11.55 -12.19
N PRO A 71 26.72 -10.65 -13.05
CA PRO A 71 25.30 -10.61 -13.38
C PRO A 71 24.96 -11.79 -14.29
N ASN A 72 24.46 -12.87 -13.71
CA ASN A 72 23.64 -13.85 -14.44
C ASN A 72 22.85 -14.71 -13.47
N SER A 73 21.72 -14.17 -13.03
CA SER A 73 20.56 -14.99 -12.67
C SER A 73 19.32 -14.15 -12.95
N GLU A 74 18.82 -14.25 -14.18
CA GLU A 74 17.48 -13.80 -14.54
C GLU A 74 16.48 -14.53 -13.64
N ILE A 75 15.99 -13.84 -12.61
CA ILE A 75 14.80 -14.30 -11.88
C ILE A 75 13.61 -13.87 -12.71
N GLN A 76 13.18 -14.75 -13.62
CA GLN A 76 11.87 -14.61 -14.25
C GLN A 76 10.79 -14.90 -13.20
N PRO A 77 9.79 -14.02 -13.02
CA PRO A 77 8.66 -14.33 -12.17
C PRO A 77 7.81 -15.37 -12.90
N THR A 78 7.96 -16.66 -12.56
CA THR A 78 6.99 -17.68 -12.96
C THR A 78 5.71 -17.44 -12.17
N ILE A 79 4.83 -16.60 -12.71
CA ILE A 79 3.43 -16.54 -12.30
C ILE A 79 2.81 -17.86 -12.75
N GLY A 80 2.89 -18.85 -11.84
CA GLY A 80 2.21 -20.13 -11.95
C GLY A 80 0.71 -19.89 -12.05
N THR A 81 0.19 -20.16 -13.24
CA THR A 81 -1.24 -20.29 -13.52
C THR A 81 -1.63 -21.70 -13.08
N GLU A 82 -2.32 -21.87 -11.95
CA GLU A 82 -2.97 -23.15 -11.65
C GLU A 82 -4.37 -22.93 -11.05
N LYS A 83 -5.34 -23.35 -11.88
CA LYS A 83 -6.72 -23.82 -11.66
C LYS A 83 -7.57 -23.28 -10.51
#